data_AF-A0A2V3JSA1-F1
#
_entry.id   AF-A0A2V3JSA1-F1
#
_cell.length_a   1.000
_cell.length_b   1.000
_cell.length_c   1.000
_cell.angle_alpha   90.00
_cell.angle_beta   90.00
_cell.angle_gamma   90.00
#
_symmetry.space_group_name_H-M   'P 1'
#
loop_
_entity.id
_entity.type
_entity.pdbx_description
1 polymer ?
#
loop_
_entity_poly.entity_id
_entity_poly.type
_entity_poly.pdbx_seq_one_letter_code
_entity_poly.pdbx_strand_id
1 'polypeptide(L)'
;MKKVSKKDTKPERVAVLEGRIREIYAEYRHLLPAEYKWEDESSRWTELVYCIFAELTHHSYRDARRLANGISDMNLLGVDDLAGIPIMDDGMVNPDNSRVRTITDILKANAVADDDIRKSLSAICKVAQAIQENYGGKIQKFLRKYGHEIVNEFDSHVSFSEVSKGAQSRILVKWIQNTLCMPLAFSNVYTARFCERKGANYWELAEAADNLGINGAMLDDLLEVYIVDIEGKKV
;
A
#
# COMPACT_ATOMS: atom_id res chain seq x y z
N MET A 1 -4.85 10.61 -25.44
CA MET A 1 -3.60 9.90 -25.10
C MET A 1 -3.67 8.50 -25.70
N LYS A 2 -2.63 8.02 -26.40
CA LYS A 2 -2.57 6.63 -26.89
C LYS A 2 -2.66 5.69 -25.68
N LYS A 3 -3.43 4.60 -25.78
CA LYS A 3 -3.47 3.55 -24.74
C LYS A 3 -2.09 2.88 -24.69
N VAL A 4 -1.27 3.29 -23.72
CA VAL A 4 0.01 2.65 -23.42
C VAL A 4 -0.30 1.32 -22.74
N SER A 5 0.25 0.24 -23.27
CA SER A 5 0.03 -1.11 -22.74
C SER A 5 0.98 -1.35 -21.57
N LYS A 6 0.59 -2.22 -20.63
CA LYS A 6 1.49 -2.72 -19.56
C LYS A 6 2.79 -3.34 -20.13
N LYS A 7 2.78 -3.74 -21.41
CA LYS A 7 3.96 -4.27 -22.13
C LYS A 7 5.04 -3.22 -22.45
N ASP A 8 4.74 -1.92 -22.29
CA ASP A 8 5.66 -0.83 -22.62
C ASP A 8 6.50 -0.36 -21.41
N THR A 9 6.31 -0.97 -20.23
CA THR A 9 7.09 -0.66 -19.01
C THR A 9 8.53 -1.12 -19.14
N LYS A 10 9.49 -0.23 -18.90
CA LYS A 10 10.92 -0.56 -18.87
C LYS A 10 11.47 -0.58 -17.43
N PRO A 11 12.05 -1.68 -16.94
CA PRO A 11 12.59 -1.78 -15.58
C PRO A 11 13.61 -0.67 -15.23
N GLU A 12 14.50 -0.35 -16.18
CA GLU A 12 15.49 0.72 -16.06
C GLU A 12 14.83 2.07 -15.70
N ARG A 13 13.68 2.36 -16.31
CA ARG A 13 12.94 3.60 -16.08
C ARG A 13 12.20 3.58 -14.75
N VAL A 14 11.63 2.43 -14.38
CA VAL A 14 11.01 2.26 -13.05
C VAL A 14 12.04 2.55 -11.96
N ALA A 15 13.25 2.00 -12.04
CA ALA A 15 14.31 2.27 -11.09
C ALA A 15 14.70 3.76 -11.00
N VAL A 16 14.78 4.46 -12.15
CA VAL A 16 15.02 5.91 -12.19
C VAL A 16 13.87 6.68 -11.54
N LEU A 17 12.61 6.28 -11.81
CA LEU A 17 11.43 6.88 -11.19
C LEU A 17 11.42 6.66 -9.68
N GLU A 18 11.79 5.47 -9.19
CA GLU A 18 11.88 5.20 -7.76
C GLU A 18 12.84 6.15 -7.06
N GLY A 19 14.04 6.35 -7.63
CA GLY A 19 15.00 7.33 -7.12
C GLY A 19 14.39 8.73 -7.07
N ARG A 20 13.72 9.15 -8.14
CA ARG A 20 13.11 10.48 -8.21
C ARG A 20 11.94 10.66 -7.24
N ILE A 21 11.12 9.63 -7.04
CA ILE A 21 10.02 9.66 -6.09
C ILE A 21 10.56 9.76 -4.66
N ARG A 22 11.64 9.04 -4.31
CA ARG A 22 12.29 9.16 -3.00
C ARG A 22 12.78 10.59 -2.74
N GLU A 23 13.42 11.22 -3.73
CA GLU A 23 13.86 12.63 -3.64
C GLU A 23 12.67 13.57 -3.40
N ILE A 24 11.60 13.45 -4.20
CA ILE A 24 10.40 14.29 -4.07
C ILE A 24 9.72 14.07 -2.72
N TYR A 25 9.62 12.81 -2.28
CA TYR A 25 9.06 12.50 -0.97
C TYR A 25 9.86 13.18 0.14
N ALA A 26 11.20 13.05 0.14
CA ALA A 26 12.05 13.66 1.15
C ALA A 26 11.95 15.20 1.18
N GLU A 27 11.81 15.84 0.02
CA GLU A 27 11.74 17.29 -0.10
C GLU A 27 10.33 17.84 0.20
N TYR A 28 9.25 17.18 -0.25
CA TYR A 28 7.90 17.76 -0.26
C TYR A 28 6.92 17.11 0.73
N ARG A 29 7.24 15.99 1.39
CA ARG A 29 6.31 15.30 2.32
C ARG A 29 5.75 16.20 3.41
N HIS A 30 6.57 17.12 3.93
CA HIS A 30 6.19 18.03 5.01
C HIS A 30 5.10 19.04 4.62
N LEU A 31 4.83 19.19 3.31
CA LEU A 31 3.78 20.07 2.78
C LEU A 31 2.42 19.36 2.65
N LEU A 32 2.39 18.04 2.79
CA LEU A 32 1.15 17.26 2.86
C LEU A 32 0.61 17.22 4.30
N PRO A 33 -0.68 16.88 4.51
CA PRO A 33 -1.23 16.68 5.84
C PRO A 33 -0.35 15.77 6.70
N ALA A 34 -0.20 16.13 7.98
CA ALA A 34 0.58 15.33 8.93
C ALA A 34 0.01 13.91 9.05
N GLU A 35 -1.32 13.81 9.15
CA GLU A 35 -2.05 12.54 9.25
C GLU A 35 -2.49 12.05 7.86
N TYR A 36 -1.60 11.38 7.13
CA TYR A 36 -1.95 10.69 5.88
C TYR A 36 -2.19 9.21 6.18
N LYS A 37 -3.45 8.76 6.17
CA LYS A 37 -3.77 7.35 6.45
C LYS A 37 -3.19 6.44 5.36
N TRP A 38 -2.51 5.38 5.78
CA TRP A 38 -1.90 4.37 4.91
C TRP A 38 -0.93 4.99 3.89
N GLU A 39 -0.08 5.89 4.36
CA GLU A 39 0.99 6.49 3.55
C GLU A 39 1.89 5.43 2.91
N ASP A 40 2.26 4.41 3.67
CA ASP A 40 3.09 3.31 3.22
C ASP A 40 2.37 1.96 3.30
N GLU A 41 2.92 1.00 2.55
CA GLU A 41 2.39 -0.35 2.45
C GLU A 41 2.56 -1.17 3.72
N SER A 42 3.63 -0.93 4.48
CA SER A 42 3.90 -1.64 5.73
C SER A 42 2.85 -1.31 6.80
N SER A 43 2.35 -0.08 6.81
CA SER A 43 1.24 0.35 7.66
C SER A 43 -0.04 -0.43 7.36
N ARG A 44 -0.39 -0.64 6.07
CA ARG A 44 -1.57 -1.46 5.70
C ARG A 44 -1.44 -2.90 6.14
N TRP A 45 -0.25 -3.47 5.95
CA TRP A 45 0.03 -4.84 6.36
C TRP A 45 -0.03 -4.99 7.89
N THR A 46 0.57 -4.05 8.62
CA THR A 46 0.55 -4.03 10.09
C THR A 46 -0.89 -3.96 10.62
N GLU A 47 -1.76 -3.20 9.98
CA GLU A 47 -3.19 -3.16 10.32
C GLU A 47 -3.86 -4.53 10.16
N LEU A 48 -3.56 -5.26 9.08
CA LEU A 48 -4.12 -6.60 8.88
C LEU A 48 -3.62 -7.59 9.94
N VAL A 49 -2.34 -7.51 10.32
CA VAL A 49 -1.76 -8.29 11.42
C VAL A 49 -2.43 -7.93 12.75
N TYR A 50 -2.68 -6.65 13.00
CA TYR A 50 -3.47 -6.20 14.15
C TYR A 50 -4.85 -6.85 14.17
N CYS A 51 -5.58 -6.86 13.05
CA CYS A 51 -6.91 -7.48 12.99
C CYS A 51 -6.83 -8.99 13.31
N ILE A 52 -5.80 -9.68 12.84
CA ILE A 52 -5.59 -11.10 13.18
C ILE A 52 -5.37 -11.27 14.69
N PHE A 53 -4.50 -10.46 15.31
CA PHE A 53 -4.30 -10.54 16.76
C PHE A 53 -5.55 -10.19 17.55
N ALA A 54 -6.29 -9.16 17.14
CA ALA A 54 -7.50 -8.73 17.83
C ALA A 54 -8.59 -9.82 17.86
N GLU A 55 -8.69 -10.62 16.80
CA GLU A 55 -9.71 -11.67 16.68
C GLU A 55 -9.26 -13.02 17.25
N LEU A 56 -7.96 -13.33 17.20
CA LEU A 56 -7.44 -14.64 17.61
C LEU A 56 -6.82 -14.66 19.00
N THR A 57 -6.67 -13.52 19.65
CA THR A 57 -6.14 -13.44 21.01
C THR A 57 -7.20 -12.88 21.95
N HIS A 58 -7.07 -13.16 23.25
CA HIS A 58 -7.93 -12.59 24.28
C HIS A 58 -7.53 -11.16 24.69
N HIS A 59 -6.63 -10.50 23.94
CA HIS A 59 -6.20 -9.15 24.23
C HIS A 59 -7.26 -8.11 23.83
N SER A 60 -7.22 -6.96 24.49
CA SER A 60 -8.02 -5.81 24.06
C SER A 60 -7.56 -5.32 22.68
N TYR A 61 -8.44 -4.67 21.91
CA TYR A 61 -8.06 -4.04 20.63
C TYR A 61 -6.86 -3.10 20.76
N ARG A 62 -6.74 -2.39 21.90
CA ARG A 62 -5.61 -1.52 22.19
C ARG A 62 -4.31 -2.30 22.32
N ASP A 63 -4.34 -3.41 23.05
CA ASP A 63 -3.15 -4.24 23.29
C ASP A 63 -2.74 -5.01 22.02
N ALA A 64 -3.71 -5.56 21.27
CA ALA A 64 -3.47 -6.19 19.98
C ALA A 64 -2.82 -5.22 18.97
N ARG A 65 -3.28 -3.96 18.91
CA ARG A 65 -2.68 -2.94 18.06
C ARG A 65 -1.27 -2.58 18.50
N ARG A 66 -1.05 -2.41 19.81
CA ARG A 66 0.29 -2.15 20.37
C ARG A 66 1.26 -3.29 20.03
N LEU A 67 0.79 -4.54 20.12
CA LEU A 67 1.56 -5.73 19.76
C LEU A 67 1.94 -5.74 18.28
N ALA A 68 0.97 -5.58 17.38
CA ALA A 68 1.24 -5.55 15.95
C ALA A 68 2.24 -4.46 15.57
N ASN A 69 2.04 -3.23 16.07
CA ASN A 69 2.95 -2.11 15.83
C ASN A 69 4.35 -2.40 16.37
N GLY A 70 4.47 -2.88 17.62
CA GLY A 70 5.77 -3.19 18.21
C GLY A 70 6.54 -4.27 17.45
N ILE A 71 5.85 -5.31 16.96
CA ILE A 71 6.48 -6.36 16.13
C ILE A 71 6.86 -5.80 14.74
N SER A 72 6.06 -4.90 14.18
CA SER A 72 6.37 -4.18 12.94
C SER A 72 7.60 -3.28 13.07
N ASP A 73 7.72 -2.52 14.15
CA ASP A 73 8.85 -1.64 14.45
C ASP A 73 10.18 -2.41 14.57
N MET A 74 10.11 -3.69 14.98
CA MET A 74 11.25 -4.62 15.01
C MET A 74 11.56 -5.25 13.63
N ASN A 75 10.85 -4.83 12.58
CA ASN A 75 10.94 -5.36 11.21
C ASN A 75 10.69 -6.89 11.13
N LEU A 76 9.88 -7.41 12.05
CA LEU A 76 9.57 -8.85 12.11
C LEU A 76 8.39 -9.23 11.21
N LEU A 77 7.61 -8.25 10.74
CA LEU A 77 6.42 -8.44 9.91
C LEU A 77 6.66 -8.22 8.40
N GLY A 78 7.87 -8.37 7.86
CA GLY A 78 8.07 -8.27 6.40
C GLY A 78 7.21 -9.29 5.63
N VAL A 79 6.40 -8.85 4.66
CA VAL A 79 5.51 -9.75 3.88
C VAL A 79 6.32 -10.81 3.14
N ASP A 80 7.39 -10.40 2.44
CA ASP A 80 8.27 -11.33 1.71
C ASP A 80 8.90 -12.37 2.65
N ASP A 81 9.35 -11.93 3.82
CA ASP A 81 9.97 -12.80 4.83
C ASP A 81 8.97 -13.83 5.39
N LEU A 82 7.75 -13.39 5.70
CA LEU A 82 6.70 -14.24 6.26
C LEU A 82 6.11 -15.18 5.20
N ALA A 83 5.99 -14.73 3.96
CA ALA A 83 5.54 -15.56 2.85
C ALA A 83 6.52 -16.71 2.57
N GLY A 84 7.82 -16.49 2.80
CA GLY A 84 8.87 -17.50 2.64
C GLY A 84 8.89 -18.58 3.74
N ILE A 85 8.07 -18.48 4.79
CA ILE A 85 8.03 -19.47 5.87
C ILE A 85 7.19 -20.67 5.42
N PRO A 86 7.75 -21.90 5.42
CA PRO A 86 7.00 -23.09 5.05
C PRO A 86 5.82 -23.36 6.00
N ILE A 87 4.67 -23.68 5.41
CA ILE A 87 3.51 -24.23 6.13
C ILE A 87 3.65 -25.76 6.13
N MET A 88 3.53 -26.36 7.31
CA MET A 88 3.60 -27.80 7.51
C MET A 88 2.30 -28.50 7.05
N ASP A 89 2.31 -29.83 6.96
CA ASP A 89 1.17 -30.63 6.50
C ASP A 89 -0.10 -30.48 7.37
N ASP A 90 0.06 -30.14 8.65
CA ASP A 90 -1.04 -29.84 9.57
C ASP A 90 -1.61 -28.42 9.38
N GLY A 91 -1.09 -27.67 8.41
CA GLY A 91 -1.47 -26.29 8.14
C GLY A 91 -0.89 -25.28 9.11
N MET A 92 0.05 -25.65 9.97
CA MET A 92 0.70 -24.74 10.93
C MET A 92 2.07 -24.29 10.41
N VAL A 93 2.54 -23.14 10.87
CA VAL A 93 3.91 -22.68 10.59
C VAL A 93 4.93 -23.49 11.37
N ASN A 94 6.10 -23.72 10.77
CA ASN A 94 7.21 -24.39 11.45
C ASN A 94 7.67 -23.60 12.70
N PRO A 95 7.52 -24.15 13.92
CA PRO A 95 7.89 -23.46 15.15
C PRO A 95 9.41 -23.25 15.30
N ASP A 96 10.25 -23.99 14.57
CA ASP A 96 11.71 -23.88 14.63
C ASP A 96 12.27 -22.77 13.73
N ASN A 97 11.44 -22.17 12.87
CA ASN A 97 11.86 -21.01 12.09
C ASN A 97 12.28 -19.87 13.03
N SER A 98 13.45 -19.27 12.81
CA SER A 98 14.02 -18.27 13.73
C SER A 98 13.11 -17.06 13.93
N ARG A 99 12.46 -16.58 12.87
CA ARG A 99 11.52 -15.46 12.94
C ARG A 99 10.25 -15.85 13.70
N VAL A 100 9.72 -17.05 13.46
CA VAL A 100 8.57 -17.60 14.20
C VAL A 100 8.88 -17.69 15.68
N ARG A 101 10.07 -18.16 16.05
CA ARG A 101 10.53 -18.22 17.45
C ARG A 101 10.58 -16.83 18.09
N THR A 102 11.22 -15.86 17.43
CA THR A 102 11.32 -14.50 17.96
C THR A 102 9.93 -13.87 18.18
N ILE A 103 9.02 -14.00 17.21
CA ILE A 103 7.66 -13.46 17.37
C ILE A 103 6.89 -14.22 18.47
N THR A 104 7.06 -15.55 18.54
CA THR A 104 6.48 -16.36 19.62
C THR A 104 6.93 -15.89 21.00
N ASP A 105 8.23 -15.62 21.19
CA ASP A 105 8.78 -15.17 22.45
C ASP A 105 8.24 -13.78 22.85
N ILE A 106 8.09 -12.88 21.88
CA ILE A 106 7.45 -11.57 22.10
C ILE A 106 5.99 -11.74 22.53
N LEU A 107 5.23 -12.59 21.84
CA LEU A 107 3.81 -12.81 22.16
C LEU A 107 3.64 -13.48 23.54
N LYS A 108 4.51 -14.45 23.88
CA LYS A 108 4.56 -15.06 25.22
C LYS A 108 4.87 -14.05 26.31
N ALA A 109 5.84 -13.16 26.08
CA ALA A 109 6.17 -12.09 27.02
C ALA A 109 5.02 -11.10 27.25
N ASN A 110 4.03 -11.08 26.34
CA ASN A 110 2.81 -10.29 26.46
C ASN A 110 1.58 -11.11 26.88
N ALA A 111 1.79 -12.31 27.45
CA ALA A 111 0.76 -13.20 27.97
C ALA A 111 -0.27 -13.68 26.92
N VAL A 112 0.14 -13.81 25.64
CA VAL A 112 -0.68 -14.50 24.63
C VAL A 112 -0.55 -16.01 24.85
N ALA A 113 -1.67 -16.73 24.82
CA ALA A 113 -1.69 -18.18 25.01
C ALA A 113 -1.02 -18.91 23.83
N ASP A 114 -0.35 -20.04 24.11
CA ASP A 114 0.41 -20.79 23.09
C ASP A 114 -0.43 -21.21 21.88
N ASP A 115 -1.69 -21.60 22.12
CA ASP A 115 -2.62 -21.99 21.04
C ASP A 115 -2.98 -20.79 20.15
N ASP A 116 -3.24 -19.62 20.75
CA ASP A 116 -3.53 -18.38 20.04
C ASP A 116 -2.32 -17.89 19.24
N ILE A 117 -1.11 -18.03 19.80
CA ILE A 117 0.14 -17.72 19.10
C ILE A 117 0.27 -18.58 17.84
N ARG A 118 0.11 -19.90 17.98
CA ARG A 118 0.22 -20.84 16.86
C ARG A 118 -0.78 -20.52 15.75
N LYS A 119 -2.04 -20.26 16.12
CA LYS A 119 -3.10 -19.89 15.18
C LYS A 119 -2.81 -18.56 14.49
N SER A 120 -2.43 -17.55 15.26
CA SER A 120 -2.13 -16.20 14.74
C SER A 120 -0.95 -16.22 13.78
N LEU A 121 0.17 -16.84 14.14
CA LEU A 121 1.34 -16.92 13.27
C LEU A 121 1.06 -17.71 11.99
N SER A 122 0.28 -18.78 12.09
CA SER A 122 -0.14 -19.56 10.92
C SER A 122 -1.06 -18.76 10.00
N ALA A 123 -2.01 -18.00 10.56
CA ALA A 123 -2.88 -17.11 9.79
C ALA A 123 -2.07 -16.00 9.09
N ILE A 124 -1.17 -15.33 9.82
CA ILE A 124 -0.30 -14.27 9.29
C ILE A 124 0.55 -14.79 8.12
N CYS A 125 1.22 -15.93 8.27
CA CYS A 125 2.08 -16.46 7.20
C CYS A 125 1.26 -16.91 5.97
N LYS A 126 0.10 -17.54 6.16
CA LYS A 126 -0.79 -17.91 5.05
C LYS A 126 -1.32 -16.70 4.29
N VAL A 127 -1.70 -15.64 5.01
CA VAL A 127 -2.14 -14.39 4.40
C VAL A 127 -0.99 -13.71 3.67
N ALA A 128 0.23 -13.70 4.24
CA ALA A 128 1.41 -13.19 3.57
C ALA A 128 1.71 -13.97 2.27
N GLN A 129 1.62 -15.30 2.29
CA GLN A 129 1.74 -16.15 1.09
C GLN A 129 0.71 -15.79 0.04
N ALA A 130 -0.57 -15.69 0.42
CA ALA A 130 -1.63 -15.32 -0.51
C ALA A 130 -1.42 -13.92 -1.12
N ILE A 131 -0.97 -12.95 -0.32
CA ILE A 131 -0.64 -11.60 -0.81
C ILE A 131 0.57 -11.64 -1.76
N GLN A 132 1.58 -12.46 -1.44
CA GLN A 132 2.75 -12.63 -2.29
C GLN A 132 2.39 -13.22 -3.65
N GLU A 133 1.67 -14.34 -3.65
CA GLU A 133 1.30 -15.07 -4.86
C GLU A 133 0.37 -14.27 -5.76
N ASN A 134 -0.64 -13.61 -5.19
CA ASN A 134 -1.69 -12.94 -5.97
C ASN A 134 -1.35 -11.48 -6.30
N TYR A 135 -0.54 -10.83 -5.46
CA TYR A 135 -0.31 -9.38 -5.54
C TYR A 135 1.17 -8.98 -5.43
N GLY A 136 2.11 -9.94 -5.44
CA GLY A 136 3.55 -9.66 -5.37
C GLY A 136 3.93 -8.89 -4.11
N GLY A 137 3.29 -9.23 -2.98
CA GLY A 137 3.61 -8.65 -1.68
C GLY A 137 2.93 -7.32 -1.38
N LYS A 138 2.07 -6.84 -2.28
CA LYS A 138 1.46 -5.49 -2.22
C LYS A 138 -0.07 -5.57 -2.12
N ILE A 139 -0.61 -5.52 -0.91
CA ILE A 139 -2.04 -5.30 -0.59
C ILE A 139 -2.62 -4.14 -1.40
N GLN A 140 -1.87 -3.06 -1.61
CA GLN A 140 -2.38 -1.94 -2.39
C GLN A 140 -2.80 -2.32 -3.82
N LYS A 141 -2.22 -3.37 -4.43
CA LYS A 141 -2.67 -3.84 -5.75
C LYS A 141 -4.06 -4.48 -5.69
N PHE A 142 -4.36 -5.23 -4.63
CA PHE A 142 -5.71 -5.74 -4.35
C PHE A 142 -6.70 -4.59 -4.17
N LEU A 143 -6.39 -3.66 -3.26
CA LEU A 143 -7.28 -2.52 -2.98
C LEU A 143 -7.49 -1.64 -4.22
N ARG A 144 -6.45 -1.41 -5.02
CA ARG A 144 -6.53 -0.62 -6.25
C ARG A 144 -7.45 -1.25 -7.28
N LYS A 145 -7.38 -2.57 -7.45
CA LYS A 145 -8.28 -3.31 -8.36
C LYS A 145 -9.75 -3.03 -8.00
N TYR A 146 -10.12 -3.28 -6.75
CA TYR A 146 -11.51 -3.12 -6.30
C TYR A 146 -11.93 -1.65 -6.19
N GLY A 147 -11.01 -0.74 -5.86
CA GLY A 147 -11.31 0.69 -5.88
C GLY A 147 -11.67 1.18 -7.29
N HIS A 148 -11.00 0.68 -8.33
CA HIS A 148 -11.39 0.99 -9.71
C HIS A 148 -12.75 0.40 -10.08
N GLU A 149 -13.09 -0.80 -9.59
CA GLU A 149 -14.42 -1.39 -9.79
C GLU A 149 -15.52 -0.53 -9.17
N ILE A 150 -15.34 -0.06 -7.93
CA ILE A 150 -16.29 0.86 -7.26
C ILE A 150 -16.44 2.17 -8.05
N VAL A 151 -15.34 2.76 -8.52
CA VAL A 151 -15.39 3.99 -9.35
C VAL A 151 -16.19 3.76 -10.63
N ASN A 152 -15.92 2.66 -11.33
CA ASN A 152 -16.58 2.36 -12.61
C ASN A 152 -18.08 2.08 -12.42
N GLU A 153 -18.43 1.35 -11.36
CA GLU A 153 -19.84 1.10 -11.01
C GLU A 153 -20.55 2.42 -10.72
N PHE A 154 -19.98 3.28 -9.88
CA PHE A 154 -20.56 4.58 -9.56
C PHE A 154 -20.68 5.50 -10.80
N ASP A 155 -19.64 5.55 -11.64
CA ASP A 155 -19.62 6.35 -12.88
C ASP A 155 -20.70 5.90 -13.88
N SER A 156 -21.07 4.62 -13.86
CA SER A 156 -22.12 4.06 -14.71
C SER A 156 -23.54 4.45 -14.28
N HIS A 157 -23.73 4.82 -13.01
CA HIS A 157 -25.03 5.17 -12.44
C HIS A 157 -25.24 6.66 -12.24
N VAL A 158 -24.15 7.44 -12.17
CA VAL A 158 -24.20 8.87 -11.89
C VAL A 158 -23.57 9.65 -13.04
N SER A 159 -24.33 10.59 -13.60
CA SER A 159 -23.81 11.51 -14.61
C SER A 159 -23.95 12.94 -14.11
N PHE A 160 -22.82 13.65 -14.06
CA PHE A 160 -22.77 15.07 -13.76
C PHE A 160 -22.88 15.82 -15.09
N SER A 161 -24.08 16.33 -15.41
CA SER A 161 -24.36 16.98 -16.70
C SER A 161 -23.50 18.21 -16.98
N GLU A 162 -23.04 18.89 -15.93
CA GLU A 162 -22.33 20.17 -16.02
C GLU A 162 -20.82 20.02 -16.10
N VAL A 163 -20.27 18.80 -16.00
CA VAL A 163 -18.82 18.58 -15.98
C VAL A 163 -18.38 17.58 -17.03
N SER A 164 -17.15 17.74 -17.53
CA SER A 164 -16.57 16.75 -18.45
C SER A 164 -16.42 15.39 -17.77
N LYS A 165 -16.51 14.30 -18.56
CA LYS A 165 -16.28 12.93 -18.05
C LYS A 165 -14.93 12.77 -17.35
N GLY A 166 -13.90 13.46 -17.81
CA GLY A 166 -12.60 13.48 -17.13
C GLY A 166 -12.65 14.12 -15.75
N ALA A 167 -13.43 15.19 -15.57
CA ALA A 167 -13.62 15.83 -14.26
C ALA A 167 -14.46 14.94 -13.33
N GLN A 168 -15.55 14.36 -13.83
CA GLN A 168 -16.38 13.41 -13.08
C GLN A 168 -15.54 12.24 -12.52
N SER A 169 -14.74 11.58 -13.37
CA SER A 169 -13.87 10.48 -12.94
C SER A 169 -12.89 10.90 -11.83
N ARG A 170 -12.29 12.09 -11.93
CA ARG A 170 -11.40 12.61 -10.88
C ARG A 170 -12.12 12.89 -9.56
N ILE A 171 -13.32 13.46 -9.62
CA ILE A 171 -14.15 13.71 -8.44
C ILE A 171 -14.44 12.39 -7.72
N LEU A 172 -14.86 11.36 -8.46
CA LEU A 172 -15.18 10.04 -7.89
C LEU A 172 -13.95 9.36 -7.29
N VAL A 173 -12.80 9.39 -7.97
CA VAL A 173 -11.56 8.84 -7.40
C VAL A 173 -11.15 9.58 -6.14
N LYS A 174 -11.13 10.92 -6.15
CA LYS A 174 -10.74 11.71 -4.97
C LYS A 174 -11.70 11.48 -3.80
N TRP A 175 -12.98 11.34 -4.07
CA TRP A 175 -13.97 10.98 -3.04
C TRP A 175 -13.69 9.61 -2.42
N ILE A 176 -13.39 8.58 -3.21
CA ILE A 176 -13.07 7.23 -2.70
C ILE A 176 -11.72 7.20 -1.98
N GLN A 177 -10.71 7.91 -2.49
CA GLN A 177 -9.43 8.10 -1.79
C GLN A 177 -9.67 8.69 -0.40
N ASN A 178 -10.48 9.75 -0.29
CA ASN A 178 -10.72 10.43 0.98
C ASN A 178 -11.62 9.63 1.93
N THR A 179 -12.66 8.96 1.40
CA THR A 179 -13.68 8.27 2.21
C THR A 179 -13.22 6.90 2.67
N LEU A 180 -12.54 6.15 1.78
CA LEU A 180 -12.15 4.76 2.02
C LEU A 180 -10.62 4.59 2.14
N CYS A 181 -9.84 5.68 2.04
CA CYS A 181 -8.37 5.64 2.09
C CYS A 181 -7.76 4.70 1.03
N MET A 182 -8.41 4.57 -0.13
CA MET A 182 -8.00 3.62 -1.17
C MET A 182 -6.75 4.10 -1.92
N PRO A 183 -5.79 3.21 -2.23
CA PRO A 183 -4.55 3.54 -2.94
C PRO A 183 -4.75 3.60 -4.45
N LEU A 184 -5.79 4.31 -4.86
CA LEU A 184 -6.03 4.65 -6.25
C LEU A 184 -5.06 5.76 -6.61
N ALA A 185 -4.30 5.58 -7.68
CA ALA A 185 -3.74 6.72 -8.38
C ALA A 185 -4.75 7.15 -9.47
N PHE A 186 -4.78 8.43 -9.78
CA PHE A 186 -5.46 8.91 -10.96
C PHE A 186 -4.55 9.85 -11.73
N SER A 187 -4.60 9.76 -13.07
CA SER A 187 -3.87 10.68 -13.93
C SER A 187 -4.48 12.09 -13.83
N ASN A 188 -4.13 12.81 -12.79
CA ASN A 188 -4.37 14.24 -12.69
C ASN A 188 -3.42 14.99 -13.65
N VAL A 189 -3.63 16.30 -13.80
CA VAL A 189 -2.82 17.10 -14.73
C VAL A 189 -1.33 17.12 -14.33
N TYR A 190 -1.03 17.09 -13.03
CA TYR A 190 0.33 17.11 -12.50
C TYR A 190 1.04 15.78 -12.68
N THR A 191 0.36 14.65 -12.46
CA THR A 191 0.85 13.30 -12.75
C THR A 191 1.18 13.15 -14.23
N ALA A 192 0.30 13.65 -15.12
CA ALA A 192 0.55 13.65 -16.56
C ALA A 192 1.78 14.51 -16.94
N ARG A 193 1.90 15.72 -16.39
CA ARG A 193 3.07 16.60 -16.60
C ARG A 193 4.36 16.00 -16.05
N PHE A 194 4.30 15.34 -14.90
CA PHE A 194 5.45 14.66 -14.31
C PHE A 194 5.93 13.54 -15.24
N CYS A 195 5.02 12.67 -15.68
CA CYS A 195 5.30 11.60 -16.64
C CYS A 195 5.91 12.14 -17.94
N GLU A 196 5.33 13.20 -18.51
CA GLU A 196 5.86 13.86 -19.72
C GLU A 196 7.29 14.36 -19.52
N ARG A 197 7.57 15.09 -18.43
CA ARG A 197 8.91 15.61 -18.11
C ARG A 197 9.94 14.51 -17.87
N LYS A 198 9.51 13.33 -17.41
CA LYS A 198 10.39 12.19 -17.14
C LYS A 198 10.45 11.19 -18.30
N GLY A 199 9.72 11.42 -19.40
CA GLY A 199 9.61 10.48 -20.50
C GLY A 199 9.06 9.12 -20.07
N ALA A 200 8.26 9.13 -19.01
CA ALA A 200 7.67 7.95 -18.38
C ALA A 200 6.18 7.86 -18.73
N ASN A 201 5.63 6.66 -18.62
CA ASN A 201 4.19 6.44 -18.68
C ASN A 201 3.61 6.19 -17.29
N TYR A 202 2.28 6.24 -17.20
CA TYR A 202 1.56 6.05 -15.93
C TYR A 202 1.78 4.67 -15.29
N TRP A 203 1.95 3.61 -16.09
CA TRP A 203 2.22 2.27 -15.56
C TRP A 203 3.60 2.19 -14.91
N GLU A 204 4.62 2.79 -15.52
CA GLU A 204 5.97 2.89 -14.95
C GLU A 204 5.95 3.65 -13.61
N LEU A 205 5.17 4.73 -13.53
CA LEU A 205 4.99 5.50 -12.29
C LEU A 205 4.27 4.69 -11.20
N ALA A 206 3.18 4.02 -11.55
CA ALA A 206 2.42 3.18 -10.61
C ALA A 206 3.26 1.99 -10.11
N GLU A 207 4.08 1.39 -10.97
CA GLU A 207 4.99 0.31 -10.59
C GLU A 207 6.11 0.81 -9.67
N ALA A 208 6.68 1.99 -9.94
CA ALA A 208 7.64 2.61 -9.03
C ALA A 208 7.02 2.90 -7.65
N ALA A 209 5.77 3.40 -7.60
CA ALA A 209 5.04 3.59 -6.35
C ALA A 209 4.83 2.26 -5.60
N ASP A 210 4.47 1.20 -6.32
CA ASP A 210 4.28 -0.14 -5.77
C ASP A 210 5.57 -0.70 -5.16
N ASN A 211 6.70 -0.55 -5.86
CA ASN A 211 8.00 -1.01 -5.40
C ASN A 211 8.45 -0.27 -4.14
N LEU A 212 8.25 1.05 -4.11
CA LEU A 212 8.51 1.89 -2.94
C LEU A 212 7.52 1.63 -1.78
N GLY A 213 6.39 0.98 -2.06
CA GLY A 213 5.31 0.83 -1.09
C GLY A 213 4.64 2.15 -0.74
N ILE A 214 4.72 3.17 -1.60
CA ILE A 214 4.05 4.47 -1.38
C ILE A 214 2.63 4.39 -1.91
N ASN A 215 1.69 4.93 -1.14
CA ASN A 215 0.30 5.06 -1.55
C ASN A 215 0.16 5.91 -2.83
N GLY A 216 -0.45 5.35 -3.87
CA GLY A 216 -0.68 6.05 -5.14
C GLY A 216 -1.44 7.38 -5.00
N ALA A 217 -2.40 7.47 -4.08
CA ALA A 217 -3.15 8.71 -3.83
C ALA A 217 -2.25 9.81 -3.24
N MET A 218 -1.36 9.42 -2.34
CA MET A 218 -0.38 10.31 -1.75
C MET A 218 0.67 10.76 -2.77
N LEU A 219 1.08 9.85 -3.65
CA LEU A 219 1.99 10.20 -4.74
C LEU A 219 1.38 11.26 -5.64
N ASP A 220 0.09 11.18 -5.98
CA ASP A 220 -0.60 12.21 -6.77
C ASP A 220 -0.55 13.59 -6.07
N ASP A 221 -0.79 13.63 -4.76
CA ASP A 221 -0.73 14.87 -3.96
C ASP A 221 0.71 15.41 -3.87
N LEU A 222 1.72 14.54 -3.69
CA LEU A 222 3.14 14.92 -3.72
C LEU A 222 3.54 15.51 -5.07
N LEU A 223 3.11 14.90 -6.17
CA LEU A 223 3.42 15.34 -7.52
C LEU A 223 2.76 16.68 -7.85
N GLU A 224 1.56 16.95 -7.32
CA GLU A 224 0.92 18.27 -7.42
C GLU A 224 1.81 19.35 -6.79
N VAL A 225 2.19 19.18 -5.52
CA VAL A 225 3.02 20.18 -4.81
C VAL A 225 4.35 20.38 -5.53
N TYR A 226 5.01 19.30 -5.95
CA TYR A 226 6.27 19.36 -6.67
C TYR A 226 6.15 20.09 -8.02
N ILE A 227 5.14 19.77 -8.83
CA ILE A 227 4.95 20.40 -10.14
C ILE A 227 4.62 21.89 -10.00
N VAL A 228 3.77 22.25 -9.03
CA VAL A 228 3.42 23.65 -8.75
C VAL A 228 4.65 24.45 -8.33
N ASP A 229 5.50 23.93 -7.44
CA ASP A 229 6.71 24.62 -6.99
C ASP A 229 7.71 24.86 -8.13
N ILE A 230 8.04 23.82 -8.91
CA ILE A 230 9.01 23.98 -10.01
C ILE A 230 8.48 24.85 -11.16
N GLU A 231 7.17 25.02 -11.28
CA GLU A 231 6.55 25.93 -12.24
C GLU A 231 6.47 27.36 -11.70
N GLY A 232 6.24 27.53 -10.39
CA GLY A 232 6.32 28.82 -9.71
C GLY A 232 7.75 29.40 -9.70
N LYS A 233 8.77 28.55 -9.65
CA LYS A 233 10.20 28.93 -9.77
C LYS A 233 10.62 29.35 -11.19
N LYS A 234 9.75 29.23 -12.20
CA LYS A 234 10.02 29.65 -13.59
C LYS A 234 9.59 31.09 -13.90
N VAL A 235 9.28 31.90 -12.89
CA VAL A 235 8.97 33.33 -13.02
C VAL A 235 10.19 34.18 -12.66
#